data_AF-A0A2I0X642-F1
#
_entry.id   AF-A0A2I0X642-F1
#
_cell.length_a   1.000
_cell.length_b   1.000
_cell.length_c   1.000
_cell.angle_alpha   90.00
_cell.angle_beta   90.00
_cell.angle_gamma   90.00
#
_symmetry.space_group_name_H-M   'P 1'
#
loop_
_entity.id
_entity.type
_entity.pdbx_description
1 polymer ?
#
loop_
_entity_poly.entity_id
_entity_poly.type
_entity_poly.pdbx_seq_one_letter_code
_entity_poly.pdbx_strand_id
1 'polypeptide(L)'
;MADPEVDHGLAYNALGEIDILRSPFYEPDWEYDESVEDYVNRILYCLSKTIDLQKPKTPWLIIGHLPPPPPPATSPSTNVFSAIFLVVTPSLYGSSFSAKA
;
A
#
# COMPACT_ATOMS: atom_id res chain seq x y z
N MET A 1 -16.80 -17.04 17.66
CA MET A 1 -15.69 -16.79 18.61
C MET A 1 -14.42 -16.84 17.79
N ALA A 2 -13.85 -15.68 17.46
CA ALA A 2 -12.61 -15.61 16.70
C ALA A 2 -11.46 -16.06 17.61
N ASP A 3 -10.62 -16.94 17.08
CA ASP A 3 -9.39 -17.41 17.71
C ASP A 3 -8.55 -16.16 18.10
N PRO A 4 -8.10 -16.00 19.35
CA PRO A 4 -7.22 -14.90 19.70
C PRO A 4 -6.00 -14.99 18.80
N GLU A 5 -5.77 -13.92 18.05
CA GLU A 5 -4.62 -13.73 17.17
C GLU A 5 -3.38 -14.23 17.92
N VAL A 6 -2.91 -15.42 17.54
CA VAL A 6 -1.72 -15.99 18.17
C VAL A 6 -0.61 -15.06 17.73
N ASP A 7 -0.15 -14.22 18.65
CA ASP A 7 1.03 -13.42 18.40
C ASP A 7 2.20 -14.38 18.31
N HIS A 8 2.61 -14.69 17.09
CA HIS A 8 3.75 -15.56 16.81
C HIS A 8 5.09 -14.82 17.00
N GLY A 9 5.07 -13.65 17.64
CA GLY A 9 6.24 -12.84 17.93
C GLY A 9 6.79 -12.10 16.71
N LEU A 10 6.05 -12.03 15.60
CA LEU A 10 6.52 -11.28 14.43
C LEU A 10 6.34 -9.78 14.66
N ALA A 11 7.44 -9.04 14.56
CA ALA A 11 7.38 -7.59 14.49
C ALA A 11 7.02 -7.15 13.06
N TYR A 12 6.14 -6.17 12.94
CA TYR A 12 5.78 -5.56 11.65
C TYR A 12 6.18 -4.09 11.61
N ASN A 13 6.59 -3.64 10.43
CA ASN A 13 6.88 -2.23 10.17
C ASN A 13 5.57 -1.44 9.90
N ALA A 14 5.70 -0.13 9.66
CA ALA A 14 4.55 0.74 9.39
C ALA A 14 3.79 0.39 8.09
N LEU A 15 4.40 -0.41 7.21
CA LEU A 15 3.80 -0.89 5.95
C LEU A 15 3.14 -2.27 6.11
N GLY A 16 3.20 -2.88 7.31
CA GLY A 16 2.68 -4.21 7.56
C GLY A 16 3.59 -5.34 7.04
N GLU A 17 4.85 -5.06 6.72
CA GLU A 17 5.84 -6.07 6.35
C GLU A 17 6.59 -6.55 7.59
N ILE A 18 7.14 -7.76 7.53
CA ILE A 18 7.91 -8.33 8.64
C ILE A 18 9.19 -7.51 8.84
N ASP A 19 9.33 -6.92 10.01
CA ASP A 19 10.53 -6.21 10.43
C ASP A 19 11.51 -7.21 11.06
N ILE A 20 12.45 -7.70 10.25
CA ILE A 20 13.42 -8.71 10.67
C ILE A 20 14.26 -8.22 11.86
N LEU A 21 14.65 -6.94 11.90
CA LEU A 21 15.54 -6.41 12.94
C LEU A 21 14.85 -6.29 14.30
N ARG A 22 13.53 -6.10 14.30
CA ARG A 22 12.71 -6.09 15.52
C ARG A 22 12.11 -7.45 15.84
N SER A 23 12.27 -8.42 14.94
CA SER A 23 11.78 -9.78 15.11
C SER A 23 12.70 -10.57 16.02
N PRO A 24 12.17 -11.50 16.84
CA PRO A 24 12.95 -12.36 17.73
C PRO A 24 13.93 -13.28 17.00
N PHE A 25 13.89 -13.38 15.66
CA PHE A 25 14.87 -14.14 14.90
C PHE A 25 16.20 -13.43 14.72
N TYR A 26 16.21 -12.09 14.86
CA TYR A 26 17.45 -11.32 14.76
C TYR A 26 18.14 -11.31 16.12
N GLU A 27 19.24 -12.03 16.20
CA GLU A 27 20.12 -12.06 17.36
C GLU A 27 21.45 -11.42 16.96
N PRO A 28 21.82 -10.27 17.56
CA PRO A 28 23.13 -9.64 17.30
C PRO A 28 24.32 -10.57 17.62
N ASP A 29 24.08 -11.53 18.51
CA ASP A 29 25.07 -12.45 19.05
C ASP A 29 25.09 -13.73 18.20
N TRP A 30 25.83 -13.68 17.09
CA TRP A 30 26.06 -14.77 16.13
C TRP A 30 26.92 -15.93 16.65
N GLU A 31 27.05 -16.11 17.97
CA GLU A 31 27.99 -17.04 18.61
C GLU A 31 27.75 -18.51 18.23
N TYR A 32 26.52 -18.85 17.81
CA TYR A 32 26.12 -20.20 17.40
C TYR A 32 26.39 -20.53 15.93
N ASP A 33 26.70 -19.53 15.10
CA ASP A 33 26.81 -19.70 13.66
C ASP A 33 28.28 -19.59 13.22
N GLU A 34 28.77 -20.62 12.52
CA GLU A 34 30.15 -20.70 12.06
C GLU A 34 30.45 -19.65 10.96
N SER A 35 29.42 -19.17 10.27
CA SER A 35 29.51 -18.19 9.20
C SER A 35 28.28 -17.28 9.12
N VAL A 36 28.41 -16.16 8.39
CA VAL A 36 27.28 -15.28 8.06
C VAL A 36 26.20 -16.03 7.26
N GLU A 37 26.61 -16.96 6.40
CA GLU A 37 25.69 -17.78 5.63
C GLU A 37 24.84 -18.68 6.54
N ASP A 38 25.47 -19.31 7.54
CA ASP A 38 24.76 -20.14 8.52
C ASP A 38 23.76 -19.33 9.35
N TYR A 39 24.15 -18.13 9.79
CA TYR A 39 23.26 -17.20 10.50
C TYR A 39 22.03 -16.81 9.65
N VAL A 40 22.24 -16.48 8.37
CA VAL A 40 21.14 -16.16 7.45
C VAL A 40 20.26 -17.39 7.21
N ASN A 41 20.84 -18.57 7.01
CA ASN A 41 20.11 -19.81 6.84
C ASN A 41 19.26 -20.16 8.07
N ARG A 42 19.76 -19.90 9.28
CA ARG A 42 19.04 -20.06 10.53
C ARG A 42 17.83 -19.12 10.61
N ILE A 43 18.00 -17.84 10.29
CA ILE A 43 16.89 -16.88 10.23
C ILE A 43 15.83 -17.34 9.23
N LEU A 44 16.25 -17.72 8.01
CA LEU A 44 15.36 -18.21 6.97
C LEU A 44 14.58 -19.45 7.41
N TYR A 45 15.26 -20.40 8.05
CA TYR A 45 14.63 -21.60 8.59
C TYR A 45 13.54 -21.25 9.61
N CYS A 46 13.85 -20.44 10.62
CA CYS A 46 12.90 -20.02 11.64
C CYS A 46 11.69 -19.27 11.05
N LEU A 47 11.94 -18.34 10.13
CA LEU A 47 10.89 -17.57 9.47
C LEU A 47 9.95 -18.47 8.67
N SER A 48 10.49 -19.44 7.91
CA SER A 48 9.68 -20.39 7.13
C SER A 48 8.73 -21.19 8.02
N LYS A 49 9.22 -21.67 9.17
CA LYS A 49 8.43 -22.44 10.13
C LYS A 49 7.31 -21.59 10.74
N THR A 50 7.61 -20.36 11.11
CA THR A 50 6.61 -19.46 11.67
C THR A 50 5.55 -19.11 10.64
N ILE A 51 5.93 -18.76 9.41
CA ILE A 51 4.95 -18.49 8.33
C ILE A 51 4.05 -19.70 8.09
N ASP A 52 4.60 -20.92 8.07
CA ASP A 52 3.79 -22.13 7.90
C ASP A 52 2.83 -22.39 9.07
N LEU A 53 3.18 -21.96 10.29
CA LEU A 53 2.28 -21.99 11.45
C LEU A 53 1.17 -20.93 11.35
N GLN A 54 1.48 -19.74 10.83
CA GLN A 54 0.52 -18.66 10.64
C GLN A 54 -0.45 -18.91 9.48
N LYS A 55 -0.02 -19.69 8.49
CA LYS A 55 -0.87 -19.98 7.33
C LYS A 55 -2.19 -20.58 7.79
N PRO A 56 -3.34 -20.03 7.36
CA PRO A 56 -4.61 -20.61 7.69
C PRO A 56 -4.64 -22.05 7.19
N LYS A 57 -4.87 -23.00 8.10
CA LYS A 57 -5.02 -24.44 7.78
C LYS A 57 -6.31 -24.71 7.02
N THR A 58 -7.19 -23.73 6.95
CA THR A 58 -8.45 -23.78 6.22
C THR A 58 -8.17 -23.80 4.71
N PRO A 59 -8.77 -24.71 3.94
CA PRO A 59 -8.66 -24.69 2.50
C PRO A 59 -9.15 -23.34 1.95
N TRP A 60 -8.37 -22.74 1.05
CA TRP A 60 -8.76 -21.53 0.34
C TRP A 60 -10.05 -21.77 -0.43
N LEU A 61 -11.15 -21.16 0.04
CA LEU A 61 -12.39 -21.13 -0.71
C LEU A 61 -12.26 -20.06 -1.80
N ILE A 62 -12.15 -20.50 -3.06
CA ILE A 62 -12.40 -19.63 -4.20
C ILE A 62 -13.90 -19.33 -4.19
N ILE A 63 -14.28 -18.18 -3.65
CA ILE A 63 -15.64 -17.67 -3.76
C ILE A 63 -15.82 -17.26 -5.23
N GLY A 64 -16.39 -18.17 -6.02
CA GLY A 64 -16.70 -17.92 -7.42
C GLY A 64 -17.65 -16.73 -7.55
N HIS A 65 -17.26 -15.78 -8.42
CA HIS A 65 -18.00 -14.59 -8.83
C HIS A 65 -18.57 -13.71 -7.71
N LEU A 66 -17.85 -12.63 -7.41
CA LEU A 66 -18.45 -11.47 -6.76
C LEU A 66 -19.64 -10.99 -7.62
N PRO A 67 -20.82 -10.75 -7.05
CA PRO A 67 -21.91 -10.10 -7.77
C PRO A 67 -21.39 -8.79 -8.38
N PRO A 68 -21.81 -8.43 -9.60
CA PRO A 68 -21.41 -7.17 -10.19
C PRO A 68 -21.78 -6.03 -9.23
N PRO A 69 -20.91 -5.02 -9.05
CA PRO A 69 -21.19 -3.90 -8.17
C PRO A 69 -22.51 -3.22 -8.58
N PRO A 70 -23.31 -2.74 -7.62
CA PRO A 70 -24.56 -2.05 -7.92
C PRO A 70 -24.28 -0.86 -8.85
N PRO A 71 -25.18 -0.56 -9.81
CA PRO A 71 -24.99 0.52 -10.76
C PRO A 71 -24.80 1.86 -10.01
N PRO A 72 -23.91 2.75 -10.48
CA PRO A 72 -23.74 4.08 -9.89
C PRO A 72 -25.08 4.80 -9.81
N ALA A 73 -25.43 5.30 -8.62
CA ALA A 73 -26.60 6.14 -8.45
C ALA A 73 -26.44 7.39 -9.33
N THR A 74 -27.22 7.46 -10.41
CA THR A 74 -27.23 8.61 -11.30
C THR A 74 -27.93 9.73 -10.54
N SER A 75 -27.14 10.61 -9.92
CA SER A 75 -27.63 11.82 -9.27
C SER A 75 -28.26 12.73 -10.35
N PRO A 76 -29.48 13.26 -10.13
CA PRO A 76 -30.09 14.18 -11.09
C PRO A 76 -29.27 15.46 -11.14
N SER A 77 -28.55 15.66 -12.24
CA SER A 77 -27.87 16.91 -12.55
C SER A 77 -28.92 17.99 -12.83
N THR A 78 -29.09 18.91 -11.89
CA THR A 78 -29.87 20.13 -12.08
C THR A 78 -29.14 21.00 -13.10
N ASN A 79 -29.55 20.94 -14.36
CA ASN A 79 -29.13 21.84 -15.43
C ASN A 79 -29.57 23.27 -15.08
N VAL A 80 -28.73 24.02 -14.38
CA VAL A 80 -28.85 25.48 -14.33
C VAL A 80 -28.17 26.03 -15.57
N PHE A 81 -28.99 26.42 -16.54
CA PHE A 81 -28.58 27.21 -17.70
C PHE A 81 -27.93 28.52 -17.22
N SER A 82 -26.61 28.53 -17.07
CA SER A 82 -25.83 29.76 -16.90
C SER A 82 -25.54 30.35 -18.26
N ALA A 83 -26.54 31.04 -18.81
CA ALA A 83 -26.36 31.99 -19.89
C ALA A 83 -25.62 33.22 -19.35
N ILE A 84 -24.35 33.40 -19.70
CA ILE A 84 -23.72 34.73 -19.67
C ILE A 84 -22.97 34.92 -20.99
N PHE A 85 -23.35 36.01 -21.66
CA PHE A 85 -23.06 36.38 -23.04
C PHE A 85 -21.59 36.75 -23.30
N LEU A 86 -21.20 36.52 -24.56
CA LEU A 86 -19.98 36.95 -25.26
C LEU A 86 -19.57 38.40 -25.00
N VAL A 87 -18.29 38.62 -24.70
CA VAL A 87 -17.52 39.76 -25.24
C VAL A 87 -16.18 39.24 -25.75
N VAL A 88 -16.13 39.00 -27.06
CA VAL A 88 -14.89 38.87 -27.83
C VAL A 88 -14.48 40.27 -28.24
N THR A 89 -13.39 40.79 -27.68
CA THR A 89 -12.67 41.93 -28.25
C THR A 89 -11.51 41.41 -29.11
N PRO A 90 -11.45 41.73 -30.41
CA PRO A 90 -10.33 41.35 -31.25
C PRO A 90 -9.23 42.42 -31.25
N SER A 91 -8.02 41.94 -31.57
CA SER A 91 -6.94 42.62 -32.30
C SER A 91 -5.75 43.23 -31.52
N LEU A 92 -4.66 42.45 -31.51
CA LEU A 92 -3.35 42.77 -32.11
C LEU A 92 -2.98 44.24 -32.38
N TYR A 93 -1.93 44.73 -31.72
CA TYR A 93 -0.73 45.42 -32.26
C TYR A 93 0.17 45.77 -31.04
N GLY A 94 1.44 45.38 -30.92
CA GLY A 94 2.56 45.77 -31.76
C GLY A 94 3.49 46.74 -30.99
N SER A 95 4.68 46.26 -30.59
CA SER A 95 5.97 46.97 -30.42
C SER A 95 6.06 48.35 -29.73
N SER A 96 6.84 48.45 -28.63
CA SER A 96 8.16 49.14 -28.59
C SER A 96 8.63 49.57 -27.19
N PHE A 97 9.87 49.19 -26.88
CA PHE A 97 10.98 49.96 -26.28
C PHE A 97 10.68 51.33 -25.61
N SER A 98 11.07 51.53 -24.34
CA SER A 98 11.88 52.68 -23.88
C SER A 98 12.27 52.57 -22.39
N ALA A 99 13.44 53.12 -22.06
CA ALA A 99 14.22 52.96 -20.83
C ALA A 99 13.87 53.90 -19.68
N LYS A 100 14.37 53.58 -18.47
CA LYS A 100 15.34 54.36 -17.66
C LYS A 100 14.98 54.50 -16.17
N ALA A 101 15.98 54.23 -15.32
CA ALA A 101 16.35 55.06 -14.19
C ALA A 101 17.88 55.17 -14.20
#